data_AF-A0AAW5L5A9-F1
#
_entry.id   AF-A0AAW5L5A9-F1
#
_cell.length_a   1.000
_cell.length_b   1.000
_cell.length_c   1.000
_cell.angle_alpha   90.00
_cell.angle_beta   90.00
_cell.angle_gamma   90.00
#
_symmetry.space_group_name_H-M   'P 1'
#
loop_
_entity.id
_entity.type
_entity.pdbx_description
1 polymer ?
#
loop_
_entity_poly.entity_id
_entity_poly.type
_entity_poly.pdbx_seq_one_letter_code
_entity_poly.pdbx_strand_id
1 'polypeptide(L)' 'FYLSRKRDAKAAKCFLKKALASCHDTKPRSINADGDKAYPVAIRELKEEKGIPHGIPLRVKKYVNNI' A
#
# COMPACT_ATOMS: atom_id res chain seq x y z
N PHE A 1 -0.10 7.44 5.76
CA PHE A 1 -0.37 7.15 7.18
C PHE A 1 -0.08 8.38 8.02
N TYR A 2 -1.06 9.27 8.16
CA TYR A 2 -0.89 10.54 8.89
C TYR A 2 -0.66 10.35 10.41
N LEU A 3 -0.93 9.14 10.92
CA LEU A 3 -0.89 8.82 12.36
C LEU A 3 0.40 8.12 12.83
N SER A 4 1.34 7.79 11.93
CA SER A 4 2.64 7.21 12.32
C SER A 4 3.69 8.30 12.37
N ARG A 5 4.16 8.65 13.56
CA ARG A 5 5.21 9.68 13.76
C ARG A 5 6.52 9.37 13.01
N LYS A 6 6.80 8.10 12.74
CA LYS A 6 8.02 7.62 12.09
C LYS A 6 7.83 7.13 10.65
N ARG A 7 6.60 7.15 10.12
CA ARG A 7 6.26 6.54 8.82
C ARG A 7 6.79 5.10 8.72
N ASP A 8 6.29 4.27 9.63
CA ASP A 8 6.76 2.89 9.78
C ASP A 8 6.16 1.97 8.70
N ALA A 9 6.96 1.05 8.16
CA ALA A 9 6.54 0.01 7.22
C ALA A 9 5.45 -0.89 7.81
N LYS A 10 5.52 -1.18 9.12
CA LYS A 10 4.49 -1.99 9.80
C LYS A 10 3.13 -1.27 9.83
N ALA A 11 3.14 0.02 10.17
CA ALA A 11 1.94 0.84 10.13
C ALA A 11 1.41 0.96 8.69
N ALA A 12 2.33 1.04 7.72
CA ALA A 12 1.97 1.14 6.32
C ALA A 12 1.22 -0.10 5.83
N LYS A 13 1.74 -1.28 6.18
CA LYS A 13 1.15 -2.58 5.90
C LYS A 13 -0.24 -2.74 6.51
N CYS A 14 -0.40 -2.38 7.79
CA CYS A 14 -1.71 -2.48 8.46
C CYS A 14 -2.79 -1.63 7.78
N PHE A 15 -2.46 -0.41 7.37
CA PHE A 15 -3.43 0.43 6.65
C PHE A 15 -3.69 -0.05 5.23
N LEU A 16 -2.68 -0.54 4.50
CA LEU A 16 -2.89 -1.17 3.19
C LEU A 16 -3.84 -2.36 3.31
N LYS A 17 -3.64 -3.23 4.31
CA LYS A 17 -4.57 -4.34 4.61
C LYS A 17 -5.98 -3.84 4.88
N LYS A 18 -6.14 -2.81 5.71
CA LYS A 18 -7.45 -2.24 6.04
C LYS A 18 -8.13 -1.60 4.82
N ALA A 19 -7.37 -0.87 4.01
CA ALA A 19 -7.87 -0.24 2.80
C ALA A 19 -8.34 -1.30 1.78
N LEU A 20 -7.55 -2.35 1.57
CA LEU A 20 -7.91 -3.46 0.68
C LEU A 20 -9.09 -4.27 1.21
N ALA A 21 -9.21 -4.43 2.54
CA ALA A 21 -10.36 -5.10 3.17
C ALA A 21 -11.65 -4.26 3.08
N SER A 22 -11.54 -2.92 3.03
CA SER A 22 -12.69 -2.04 2.88
C SER A 22 -13.22 -1.96 1.44
N CYS A 23 -12.40 -2.31 0.45
CA CYS A 23 -12.84 -2.42 -0.93
C CYS A 23 -13.68 -3.70 -1.08
N HIS A 24 -14.99 -3.57 -0.90
CA HIS A 24 -15.94 -4.65 -1.17
C HIS A 24 -15.77 -5.13 -2.64
N ASP A 25 -15.24 -6.35 -2.77
CA ASP A 25 -15.16 -7.21 -3.96
C ASP A 25 -14.26 -6.84 -5.15
N THR A 26 -13.71 -5.63 -5.25
CA THR A 26 -12.80 -5.29 -6.36
C THR A 26 -11.33 -5.32 -5.96
N LYS A 27 -10.60 -6.31 -6.47
CA LYS A 27 -9.13 -6.28 -6.48
C LYS A 27 -8.70 -5.01 -7.24
N PRO A 28 -7.86 -4.16 -6.64
CA PRO A 28 -7.45 -2.93 -7.30
C PRO A 28 -6.65 -3.24 -8.57
N ARG A 29 -6.96 -2.51 -9.66
CA ARG A 29 -6.24 -2.66 -10.93
C ARG A 29 -4.79 -2.19 -10.84
N SER A 30 -4.49 -1.23 -9.98
CA SER A 30 -3.16 -0.69 -9.71
C SER A 30 -3.12 -0.08 -8.33
N ILE A 31 -1.97 -0.15 -7.66
CA ILE A 31 -1.74 0.51 -6.37
C ILE A 31 -0.85 1.71 -6.61
N ASN A 32 -1.37 2.90 -6.31
CA ASN A 32 -0.58 4.11 -6.24
C ASN A 32 -0.14 4.30 -4.78
N ALA A 33 1.15 4.45 -4.58
CA ALA A 33 1.75 4.73 -3.28
C ALA A 33 2.57 6.01 -3.36
N ASP A 34 2.56 6.77 -2.27
CA ASP A 34 3.44 7.93 -2.14
C ASP A 34 4.91 7.48 -2.15
N GLY A 35 5.80 8.40 -2.54
CA GLY A 35 7.25 8.20 -2.62
C GLY A 35 7.96 7.90 -1.30
N ASP A 36 7.24 7.53 -0.24
CA ASP A 36 7.79 7.20 1.06
C ASP A 36 8.40 5.78 1.07
N LYS A 37 9.55 5.63 1.74
CA LYS A 37 10.31 4.37 1.83
C LYS A 37 9.52 3.25 2.51
N ALA A 38 8.53 3.59 3.33
CA ALA A 38 7.71 2.62 4.06
C ALA A 38 6.77 1.81 3.14
N TYR A 39 6.26 2.42 2.06
CA TYR A 39 5.28 1.76 1.18
C TYR A 39 5.88 0.62 0.35
N PRO A 40 7.04 0.76 -0.32
CA PRO A 40 7.65 -0.36 -1.04
C PRO A 40 7.92 -1.56 -0.15
N VAL A 41 8.37 -1.34 1.09
CA VAL A 41 8.64 -2.41 2.07
C VAL A 41 7.33 -3.10 2.45
N ALA A 42 6.31 -2.32 2.85
CA ALA A 42 5.01 -2.85 3.23
C ALA A 42 4.34 -3.66 2.10
N ILE A 43 4.44 -3.19 0.86
CA ILE A 43 3.83 -3.84 -0.30
C ILE A 43 4.56 -5.14 -0.66
N ARG A 44 5.89 -5.19 -0.54
CA ARG A 44 6.65 -6.44 -0.72
C ARG A 44 6.21 -7.49 0.28
N GLU A 45 6.14 -7.14 1.57
CA GLU A 45 5.66 -8.05 2.60
C GLU A 45 4.21 -8.50 2.35
N LEU A 46 3.33 -7.61 1.90
CA LEU A 46 1.94 -7.93 1.56
C LEU A 46 1.81 -8.89 0.37
N LYS A 47 2.74 -8.81 -0.61
CA LYS A 47 2.81 -9.76 -1.72
C LYS A 47 3.26 -11.14 -1.24
N GLU A 48 4.26 -11.20 -0.37
CA GLU A 48 4.73 -12.45 0.26
C GLU A 48 3.62 -13.12 1.08
N GLU A 49 2.85 -12.33 1.84
CA GLU A 49 1.70 -12.81 2.62
C GLU A 49 0.46 -13.17 1.79
N LYS A 50 0.55 -13.13 0.44
CA LYS A 50 -0.57 -13.35 -0.50
C LYS A 50 -1.77 -12.40 -0.32
N GLY A 51 -1.59 -11.28 0.39
CA GLY A 51 -2.63 -10.28 0.59
C GLY A 51 -2.88 -9.41 -0.65
N ILE A 52 -1.94 -9.40 -1.60
CA ILE A 52 -2.05 -8.69 -2.89
C ILE A 52 -1.56 -9.62 -4.01
N PRO A 53 -2.29 -9.75 -5.13
CA PRO A 53 -1.81 -10.46 -6.31
C PRO A 53 -0.48 -9.88 -6.83
N HIS A 54 0.46 -10.77 -7.19
CA HIS A 54 1.77 -10.36 -7.69
C HIS A 54 1.70 -9.54 -9.00
N GLY A 55 0.66 -9.73 -9.80
CA GLY A 55 0.46 -9.07 -11.10
C GLY A 55 -0.09 -7.65 -11.03
N ILE A 56 -0.35 -7.09 -9.84
CA ILE A 56 -0.84 -5.71 -9.73
C ILE A 56 0.32 -4.71 -9.93
N PRO A 57 0.21 -3.77 -10.88
CA PRO A 57 1.18 -2.69 -11.05
C PRO A 57 1.24 -1.82 -9.80
N LEU A 58 2.47 -1.60 -9.32
CA LEU A 58 2.77 -0.63 -8.27
C LEU A 58 3.35 0.62 -8.90
N ARG A 59 2.73 1.77 -8.62
CA ARG A 59 3.28 3.08 -8.99
C ARG A 59 3.63 3.84 -7.73
N VAL A 60 4.94 4.04 -7.53
CA VAL A 60 5.45 4.90 -6.46
C VAL A 60 5.75 6.24 -7.07
N LYS A 61 5.00 7.27 -6.68
CA LYS A 61 5.23 8.64 -7.14
C LYS A 61 5.18 9.59 -5.95
N LYS A 62 6.13 10.51 -5.91
CA LYS A 62 6.19 11.55 -4.88
C LYS A 62 5.05 12.55 -5.13
N TYR A 63 4.15 12.75 -4.15
CA TYR A 63 3.15 13.82 -4.15
C TYR A 63 2.02 13.74 -5.20
N VAL A 64 1.47 12.57 -5.50
CA VAL A 64 0.33 12.44 -6.46
C VAL A 64 -0.86 11.64 -5.93
N ASN A 65 -1.03 11.55 -4.61
CA ASN A 65 -2.02 10.63 -4.03
C ASN A 65 -3.49 11.09 -4.12
N ASN A 66 -3.79 12.22 -4.79
CA ASN A 66 -5.07 12.94 -4.69
C ASN A 66 -5.61 13.59 -6.00
N ILE A 67 -5.22 13.16 -7.20
CA ILE A 67 -5.86 13.61 -8.47
C ILE A 67 -6.41 12.41 -9.25
#